data_AF-A0A8T1YGW6-F1
#
_entry.id   AF-A0A8T1YGW6-F1
#
_cell.length_a   1.000
_cell.length_b   1.000
_cell.length_c   1.000
_cell.angle_alpha   90.00
_cell.angle_beta   90.00
_cell.angle_gamma   90.00
#
_symmetry.space_group_name_H-M   'P 1'
#
loop_
_entity.id
_entity.type
_entity.pdbx_description
1 polymer ?
#
loop_
_entity_poly.entity_id
_entity_poly.type
_entity_poly.pdbx_seq_one_letter_code
_entity_poly.pdbx_strand_id
1 'polypeptide(L)'
;MSTTTTSETRSPFPLLLRRGRSSTGTSTSAEARSPLSVLQFRRRSSKDVRNITSVSSSLLPAFGTVIEGDTASSKRFIVLHYDRRYRLWELFLVMLVGYSAWASLFELAFERAAEGALMTVDLIVDFFFAVDIILTFFVSYLDKSSYLVVDDHKLIAKRYLKSVAFVMDVASTLPIQFIYKTITGNIGRGQAFGFLNLLRLWRLRRVAELFKRLEKDPHFNYFLIRVIKLLCVTIFWIHLAGCILYWIAFHYPRPTETWIGSQVEDFKERSIWLGYTYSMYWSIVTLTTVGYGDLHAVNSREKTFNMFYMLFNIGLTAYIIGNMTNLVVHGALRTFSMRSAINQILRYTSKNRLPDTMREQMLAHMQLKFKTAELRQEEVLQDLPKAIRSSINQHLFRSVIVEAYLFKGFPNGLIVQLVSQIQAEYFPPKMEIILQNEIPTDFYIIVSGGVDIVASKGVSEQVLAKLGPGSMAGEIGVVFNIPQPFTVRTRRLSQVIRIGHHKFKEMVQSDNDVDAKMIITNFMNYLKGLNDELKKEIPFLRDLLADADAQVQETVQTEETPQSNNEEIVTVSRDEYEQSNKTIFVDLEI
;
A
#
# COMPACT_ATOMS: atom_id res chain seq x y z
N MET A 1 -40.05 8.22 -50.91
CA MET A 1 -38.65 8.63 -51.16
C MET A 1 -37.77 7.42 -50.96
N SER A 2 -36.86 7.18 -51.91
CA SER A 2 -35.95 6.04 -51.99
C SER A 2 -34.51 6.47 -51.68
N THR A 3 -33.76 5.61 -50.97
CA THR A 3 -32.28 5.43 -50.96
C THR A 3 -31.96 4.49 -49.78
N THR A 4 -31.64 3.20 -49.89
CA THR A 4 -30.50 2.46 -50.50
C THR A 4 -29.11 2.69 -49.88
N THR A 5 -28.54 1.59 -49.38
CA THR A 5 -27.10 1.28 -49.18
C THR A 5 -26.35 2.09 -48.09
N THR A 6 -25.38 1.54 -47.36
CA THR A 6 -24.35 0.54 -47.74
C THR A 6 -24.09 -0.59 -46.72
N SER A 7 -23.47 -1.66 -47.22
CA SER A 7 -22.85 -2.75 -46.47
C SER A 7 -21.37 -2.48 -46.19
N GLU A 8 -20.81 -3.02 -45.11
CA GLU A 8 -19.37 -3.36 -45.09
C GLU A 8 -19.07 -4.61 -44.23
N THR A 9 -17.90 -5.21 -44.42
CA THR A 9 -17.68 -6.64 -44.15
C THR A 9 -16.49 -6.97 -43.24
N ARG A 10 -16.72 -7.96 -42.37
CA ARG A 10 -15.79 -9.00 -41.83
C ARG A 10 -14.30 -8.64 -41.60
N SER A 11 -13.84 -8.93 -40.37
CA SER A 11 -12.73 -9.90 -40.16
C SER A 11 -12.88 -10.66 -38.82
N PRO A 12 -12.30 -11.88 -38.66
CA PRO A 12 -12.65 -12.78 -37.54
C PRO A 12 -11.52 -13.01 -36.51
N PHE A 13 -11.90 -13.25 -35.25
CA PHE A 13 -11.02 -13.83 -34.22
C PHE A 13 -10.97 -15.37 -34.31
N PRO A 14 -9.79 -16.01 -34.22
CA PRO A 14 -9.69 -17.45 -34.03
C PRO A 14 -9.59 -17.83 -32.54
N LEU A 15 -10.56 -18.61 -32.06
CA LEU A 15 -10.45 -19.42 -30.86
C LEU A 15 -9.57 -20.64 -31.13
N LEU A 16 -8.63 -20.96 -30.23
CA LEU A 16 -7.97 -22.27 -30.21
C LEU A 16 -7.96 -22.87 -28.81
N LEU A 17 -8.88 -23.82 -28.61
CA LEU A 17 -8.84 -24.85 -27.58
C LEU A 17 -8.64 -26.19 -28.28
N ARG A 18 -7.53 -26.89 -28.05
CA ARG A 18 -7.49 -28.35 -28.22
C ARG A 18 -6.56 -29.05 -27.23
N ARG A 19 -7.08 -30.16 -26.74
CA ARG A 19 -6.55 -31.05 -25.69
C ARG A 19 -5.87 -32.25 -26.33
N GLY A 20 -4.76 -32.72 -25.75
CA GLY A 20 -4.10 -33.99 -26.11
C GLY A 20 -3.50 -34.66 -24.86
N ARG A 21 -3.63 -35.98 -24.74
CA ARG A 21 -3.19 -36.80 -23.59
C ARG A 21 -2.84 -38.21 -24.09
N SER A 22 -2.09 -38.98 -23.28
CA SER A 22 -1.61 -40.37 -23.48
C SER A 22 -0.27 -40.50 -24.25
N SER A 23 0.62 -41.47 -23.99
CA SER A 23 0.86 -42.32 -22.79
C SER A 23 2.16 -43.16 -22.92
N THR A 24 2.76 -43.56 -21.78
CA THR A 24 3.58 -44.78 -21.53
C THR A 24 4.86 -45.10 -22.33
N GLY A 25 5.96 -45.43 -21.63
CA GLY A 25 7.17 -46.09 -22.18
C GLY A 25 8.29 -46.34 -21.15
N THR A 26 8.80 -47.58 -21.05
CA THR A 26 9.59 -48.13 -19.90
C THR A 26 10.46 -49.33 -20.33
N SER A 27 11.59 -49.70 -19.71
CA SER A 27 12.47 -49.06 -18.70
C SER A 27 13.69 -49.96 -18.40
N THR A 28 14.91 -49.42 -18.23
CA THR A 28 16.17 -50.18 -17.97
C THR A 28 17.13 -49.33 -17.10
N SER A 29 17.42 -49.70 -15.83
CA SER A 29 18.54 -50.54 -15.34
C SER A 29 19.95 -49.94 -15.60
N ALA A 30 20.89 -49.77 -14.66
CA ALA A 30 20.97 -49.98 -13.20
C ALA A 30 22.13 -49.07 -12.64
N GLU A 31 22.79 -49.20 -11.47
CA GLU A 31 22.79 -50.16 -10.35
C GLU A 31 23.41 -49.55 -9.05
N ALA A 32 23.21 -50.23 -7.91
CA ALA A 32 24.09 -50.38 -6.73
C ALA A 32 24.63 -49.22 -5.85
N ARG A 33 24.77 -49.58 -4.55
CA ARG A 33 25.63 -49.04 -3.46
C ARG A 33 25.12 -47.90 -2.58
N SER A 34 24.58 -48.29 -1.43
CA SER A 34 24.97 -47.74 -0.11
C SER A 34 26.25 -48.47 0.39
N PRO A 35 26.87 -48.11 1.53
CA PRO A 35 26.58 -47.02 2.47
C PRO A 35 27.78 -46.08 2.72
N LEU A 36 27.56 -44.98 3.45
CA LEU A 36 28.43 -44.49 4.55
C LEU A 36 27.81 -43.27 5.24
N SER A 37 28.21 -43.03 6.48
CA SER A 37 27.61 -42.06 7.39
C SER A 37 28.61 -41.00 7.89
N VAL A 38 28.05 -39.87 8.36
CA VAL A 38 28.69 -38.83 9.18
C VAL A 38 29.62 -37.84 8.45
N LEU A 39 29.14 -36.62 8.19
CA LEU A 39 29.54 -35.42 8.97
C LEU A 39 28.75 -34.15 8.57
N GLN A 40 28.15 -33.53 9.59
CA GLN A 40 27.93 -32.08 9.76
C GLN A 40 27.52 -31.20 8.55
N PHE A 41 26.24 -30.84 8.47
CA PHE A 41 25.83 -29.53 7.94
C PHE A 41 25.07 -28.71 8.99
N ARG A 42 25.68 -27.58 9.38
CA ARG A 42 25.19 -26.66 10.42
C ARG A 42 23.94 -25.92 9.94
N ARG A 43 22.76 -26.45 10.28
CA ARG A 43 21.46 -25.89 9.86
C ARG A 43 21.14 -24.59 10.62
N ARG A 44 21.60 -23.44 10.10
CA ARG A 44 21.18 -22.12 10.59
C ARG A 44 19.69 -21.93 10.25
N SER A 45 18.85 -21.85 11.27
CA SER A 45 17.40 -21.70 11.11
C SER A 45 17.05 -20.29 10.64
N SER A 46 16.80 -20.10 9.35
CA SER A 46 16.09 -18.92 8.83
C SER A 46 14.59 -19.21 8.85
N LYS A 47 13.92 -18.84 9.94
CA LYS A 47 12.46 -18.95 10.08
C LYS A 47 11.75 -17.69 10.58
N ASP A 48 12.49 -16.67 10.99
CA ASP A 48 11.92 -15.39 11.42
C ASP A 48 11.95 -14.35 10.30
N VAL A 49 11.10 -13.33 10.42
CA VAL A 49 10.86 -12.26 9.42
C VAL A 49 10.10 -12.71 8.15
N ARG A 50 8.96 -13.38 8.36
CA ARG A 50 7.79 -13.25 7.47
C ARG A 50 6.54 -13.02 8.36
N ASN A 51 5.82 -11.91 8.12
CA ASN A 51 4.60 -11.42 8.81
C ASN A 51 4.72 -10.18 9.73
N ILE A 52 5.54 -9.18 9.37
CA ILE A 52 5.48 -7.85 10.03
C ILE A 52 4.27 -7.02 9.51
N THR A 53 3.72 -7.34 8.35
CA THR A 53 2.59 -6.63 7.71
C THR A 53 1.22 -6.80 8.39
N SER A 54 1.16 -7.48 9.55
CA SER A 54 -0.06 -7.63 10.36
C SER A 54 0.03 -6.97 11.74
N VAL A 55 1.10 -6.21 12.00
CA VAL A 55 1.27 -5.41 13.22
C VAL A 55 0.22 -4.30 13.22
N SER A 56 -0.88 -4.52 13.94
CA SER A 56 -1.88 -3.49 14.20
C SER A 56 -1.23 -2.31 14.92
N SER A 57 -1.76 -1.10 14.73
CA SER A 57 -1.23 0.19 15.26
C SER A 57 -1.30 0.36 16.80
N SER A 58 -1.34 -0.75 17.52
CA SER A 58 -1.46 -0.90 18.97
C SER A 58 -0.37 -1.84 19.48
N LEU A 59 0.88 -1.66 19.04
CA LEU A 59 2.05 -2.45 19.41
C LEU A 59 3.30 -1.55 19.64
N LEU A 60 3.08 -0.28 19.98
CA LEU A 60 4.14 0.67 20.29
C LEU A 60 4.32 0.79 21.81
N PRO A 61 5.30 0.11 22.43
CA PRO A 61 5.61 0.32 23.84
C PRO A 61 6.01 1.78 24.10
N ALA A 62 5.76 2.27 25.31
CA ALA A 62 6.18 3.62 25.68
C ALA A 62 7.71 3.74 25.64
N PHE A 63 8.21 4.87 25.12
CA PHE A 63 9.65 5.15 25.04
C PHE A 63 10.36 4.90 26.38
N GLY A 64 11.45 4.13 26.37
CA GLY A 64 12.23 3.79 27.55
C GLY A 64 11.73 2.59 28.37
N THR A 65 10.64 1.92 27.98
CA THR A 65 10.26 0.65 28.63
C THR A 65 11.19 -0.48 28.20
N VAL A 66 11.96 -1.01 29.17
CA VAL A 66 12.77 -2.21 28.99
C VAL A 66 11.83 -3.41 28.94
N ILE A 67 11.68 -4.01 27.76
CA ILE A 67 11.05 -5.33 27.63
C ILE A 67 12.08 -6.34 28.14
N GLU A 68 11.92 -6.79 29.38
CA GLU A 68 12.65 -7.97 29.87
C GLU A 68 12.37 -9.13 28.91
N GLY A 69 13.45 -9.74 28.41
CA GLY A 69 13.46 -10.64 27.26
C GLY A 69 12.89 -12.03 27.51
N ASP A 70 11.83 -12.15 28.31
CA ASP A 70 11.05 -13.38 28.39
C ASP A 70 10.21 -13.51 27.12
N THR A 71 10.79 -14.21 26.15
CA THR A 71 10.04 -14.77 25.01
C THR A 71 9.10 -15.83 25.55
N ALA A 72 7.96 -15.37 26.07
CA ALA A 72 7.00 -16.16 26.83
C ALA A 72 6.70 -17.48 26.12
N SER A 73 7.23 -18.58 26.67
CA SER A 73 6.98 -19.90 26.14
C SER A 73 5.48 -20.17 26.23
N SER A 74 4.81 -20.20 25.08
CA SER A 74 3.34 -20.27 24.99
C SER A 74 2.80 -21.39 25.91
N LYS A 75 2.09 -20.98 26.96
CA LYS A 75 1.42 -21.91 27.88
C LYS A 75 0.44 -22.73 27.04
N ARG A 76 0.58 -24.07 27.03
CA ARG A 76 -0.02 -25.04 26.08
C ARG A 76 -1.53 -24.97 25.77
N PHE A 77 -2.29 -24.09 26.41
CA PHE A 77 -3.76 -24.01 26.35
C PHE A 77 -4.30 -22.61 25.99
N ILE A 78 -3.46 -21.68 25.52
CA ILE A 78 -3.88 -20.33 25.13
C ILE A 78 -3.96 -20.22 23.61
N VAL A 79 -5.10 -19.73 23.12
CA VAL A 79 -5.31 -19.42 21.70
C VAL A 79 -4.91 -17.96 21.47
N LEU A 80 -3.89 -17.75 20.64
CA LEU A 80 -3.47 -16.40 20.28
C LEU A 80 -4.48 -15.78 19.32
N HIS A 81 -4.88 -14.53 19.59
CA HIS A 81 -5.92 -13.82 18.84
C HIS A 81 -5.64 -13.64 17.34
N TYR A 82 -4.37 -13.75 16.93
CA TYR A 82 -3.93 -13.69 15.53
C TYR A 82 -3.77 -15.06 14.86
N ASP A 83 -4.03 -16.19 15.53
CA ASP A 83 -3.93 -17.50 14.90
C ASP A 83 -4.91 -17.62 13.72
N ARG A 84 -4.49 -18.29 12.65
CA ARG A 84 -5.29 -18.53 11.45
C ARG A 84 -6.52 -19.39 11.76
N ARG A 85 -6.41 -20.34 12.70
CA ARG A 85 -7.53 -21.21 13.11
C ARG A 85 -8.61 -20.40 13.82
N TYR A 86 -8.21 -19.57 14.78
CA TYR A 86 -9.12 -18.70 15.51
C TYR A 86 -9.80 -17.65 14.59
N ARG A 87 -9.06 -17.05 13.65
CA ARG A 87 -9.66 -16.15 12.64
C ARG A 87 -10.67 -16.85 11.72
N LEU A 88 -10.44 -18.11 11.37
CA LEU A 88 -11.41 -18.89 10.59
C LEU A 88 -12.67 -19.22 11.40
N TRP A 89 -12.51 -19.47 12.71
CA TRP A 89 -13.60 -19.61 13.67
C TRP A 89 -14.40 -18.30 13.85
N GLU A 90 -13.74 -17.16 14.04
CA GLU A 90 -14.41 -15.84 14.09
C GLU A 90 -15.21 -15.56 12.80
N LEU A 91 -14.66 -15.89 11.62
CA LEU A 91 -15.36 -15.74 10.34
C LEU A 91 -16.58 -16.66 10.23
N PHE A 92 -16.45 -17.93 10.65
CA PHE A 92 -17.57 -18.87 10.70
C PHE A 92 -18.68 -18.37 11.63
N LEU A 93 -18.34 -17.89 12.83
CA LEU A 93 -19.31 -17.30 13.74
C LEU A 93 -19.99 -16.06 13.15
N VAL A 94 -19.28 -15.20 12.42
CA VAL A 94 -19.92 -14.05 11.75
C VAL A 94 -20.97 -14.49 10.74
N MET A 95 -20.75 -15.58 9.99
CA MET A 95 -21.77 -16.15 9.11
C MET A 95 -23.00 -16.64 9.91
N LEU A 96 -22.78 -17.28 11.07
CA LEU A 96 -23.87 -17.68 11.98
C LEU A 96 -24.60 -16.48 12.59
N VAL A 97 -23.91 -15.37 12.87
CA VAL A 97 -24.55 -14.12 13.33
C VAL A 97 -25.44 -13.54 12.23
N GLY A 98 -25.00 -13.56 10.97
CA GLY A 98 -25.81 -13.12 9.83
C GLY A 98 -27.12 -13.91 9.71
N TYR A 99 -27.04 -15.24 9.80
CA TYR A 99 -28.21 -16.11 9.86
C TYR A 99 -29.09 -15.80 11.08
N SER A 100 -28.53 -15.76 12.28
CA SER A 100 -29.29 -15.55 13.53
C SER A 100 -30.00 -14.19 13.59
N ALA A 101 -29.38 -13.15 13.03
CA ALA A 101 -29.99 -11.82 12.93
C ALA A 101 -31.15 -11.76 11.92
N TRP A 102 -31.05 -12.50 10.81
CA TRP A 102 -32.15 -12.64 9.86
C TRP A 102 -33.30 -13.49 10.42
N ALA A 103 -32.96 -14.65 11.00
CA ALA A 103 -33.91 -15.61 11.55
C ALA A 103 -34.71 -15.02 12.72
N SER A 104 -34.07 -14.38 13.70
CA SER A 104 -34.76 -13.82 14.88
C SER A 104 -35.87 -12.80 14.54
N LEU A 105 -35.71 -12.04 13.46
CA LEU A 105 -36.73 -11.11 12.96
C LEU A 105 -37.83 -11.80 12.16
N PHE A 106 -37.46 -12.83 11.40
CA PHE A 106 -38.39 -13.65 10.63
C PHE A 106 -39.30 -14.49 11.54
N GLU A 107 -38.73 -15.14 12.57
CA GLU A 107 -39.49 -15.90 13.59
C GLU A 107 -40.48 -15.03 14.36
N LEU A 108 -40.10 -13.80 14.70
CA LEU A 108 -40.99 -12.85 15.39
C LEU A 108 -42.23 -12.55 14.56
N ALA A 109 -42.09 -12.35 13.24
CA ALA A 109 -43.18 -11.97 12.36
C ALA A 109 -44.00 -13.16 11.85
N PHE A 110 -43.37 -14.31 11.63
CA PHE A 110 -43.98 -15.49 11.00
C PHE A 110 -43.97 -16.68 11.96
N GLU A 111 -44.77 -16.59 13.04
CA GLU A 111 -44.82 -17.59 14.13
C GLU A 111 -44.95 -19.04 13.63
N ARG A 112 -45.77 -19.29 12.59
CA ARG A 112 -45.94 -20.62 11.95
C ARG A 112 -44.65 -21.21 11.34
N ALA A 113 -43.65 -20.40 11.02
CA ALA A 113 -42.37 -20.88 10.51
C ALA A 113 -41.45 -21.39 11.63
N ALA A 114 -41.59 -20.88 12.85
CA ALA A 114 -40.73 -21.22 13.99
C ALA A 114 -40.94 -22.64 14.52
N GLU A 115 -42.10 -23.26 14.26
CA GLU A 115 -42.49 -24.55 14.87
C GLU A 115 -41.93 -25.80 14.17
N GLY A 116 -40.91 -25.66 13.31
CA GLY A 116 -40.40 -26.75 12.47
C GLY A 116 -38.87 -26.85 12.41
N ALA A 117 -38.33 -27.11 11.20
CA ALA A 117 -36.91 -27.35 10.98
C ALA A 117 -36.00 -26.17 11.42
N LEU A 118 -36.50 -24.93 11.35
CA LEU A 118 -35.81 -23.73 11.82
C LEU A 118 -35.40 -23.83 13.29
N MET A 119 -36.28 -24.32 14.17
CA MET A 119 -35.99 -24.53 15.60
C MET A 119 -34.77 -25.45 15.83
N THR A 120 -34.56 -26.45 14.96
CA THR A 120 -33.42 -27.38 15.05
C THR A 120 -32.13 -26.70 14.61
N VAL A 121 -32.18 -25.92 13.52
CA VAL A 121 -31.03 -25.13 13.04
C VAL A 121 -30.62 -24.10 14.10
N ASP A 122 -31.60 -23.41 14.69
CA ASP A 122 -31.38 -22.42 15.73
C ASP A 122 -30.73 -23.01 16.99
N LEU A 123 -31.13 -24.20 17.43
CA LEU A 123 -30.48 -24.90 18.54
C LEU A 123 -29.01 -25.26 18.23
N ILE A 124 -28.71 -25.67 17.00
CA ILE A 124 -27.34 -25.93 16.54
C ILE A 124 -26.51 -24.64 16.51
N VAL A 125 -27.10 -23.52 16.06
CA VAL A 125 -26.45 -22.21 16.03
C VAL A 125 -26.18 -21.69 17.44
N ASP A 126 -27.14 -21.80 18.35
CA ASP A 126 -26.99 -21.42 19.76
C ASP A 126 -25.92 -22.27 20.46
N PHE A 127 -25.80 -23.57 20.12
CA PHE A 127 -24.71 -24.42 20.60
C PHE A 127 -23.32 -23.91 20.16
N PHE A 128 -23.13 -23.47 18.91
CA PHE A 128 -21.86 -22.89 18.48
C PHE A 128 -21.51 -21.59 19.23
N PHE A 129 -22.50 -20.76 19.57
CA PHE A 129 -22.26 -19.58 20.42
C PHE A 129 -21.94 -19.95 21.88
N ALA A 130 -22.53 -21.02 22.42
CA ALA A 130 -22.17 -21.53 23.75
C ALA A 130 -20.71 -22.04 23.79
N VAL A 131 -20.27 -22.75 22.75
CA VAL A 131 -18.85 -23.16 22.58
C VAL A 131 -17.94 -21.93 22.51
N ASP A 132 -18.34 -20.86 21.82
CA ASP A 132 -17.52 -19.64 21.72
C ASP A 132 -17.40 -18.88 23.05
N ILE A 133 -18.45 -18.84 23.88
CA ILE A 133 -18.35 -18.28 25.23
C ILE A 133 -17.27 -19.00 26.04
N ILE A 134 -17.21 -20.34 25.94
CA ILE A 134 -16.17 -21.15 26.60
C ILE A 134 -14.80 -20.85 25.97
N LEU A 135 -14.69 -20.82 24.65
CA LEU A 135 -13.43 -20.57 23.93
C LEU A 135 -12.85 -19.19 24.29
N THR A 136 -13.70 -18.16 24.44
CA THR A 136 -13.30 -16.78 24.79
C THR A 136 -12.49 -16.69 26.09
N PHE A 137 -12.65 -17.62 27.04
CA PHE A 137 -11.82 -17.69 28.26
C PHE A 137 -10.35 -18.08 28.01
N PHE A 138 -10.06 -18.69 26.86
CA PHE A 138 -8.72 -19.17 26.45
C PHE A 138 -8.08 -18.27 25.40
N VAL A 139 -8.74 -17.19 24.96
CA VAL A 139 -8.23 -16.27 23.94
C VAL A 139 -7.39 -15.17 24.59
N SER A 140 -6.12 -15.05 24.17
CA SER A 140 -5.24 -13.95 24.57
C SER A 140 -5.87 -12.59 24.22
N TYR A 141 -5.72 -11.57 25.06
CA TYR A 141 -6.07 -10.20 24.66
C TYR A 141 -4.83 -9.32 24.58
N LEU A 142 -4.93 -8.25 23.78
CA LEU A 142 -3.95 -7.18 23.77
C LEU A 142 -4.35 -6.09 24.78
N ASP A 143 -3.42 -5.72 25.65
CA ASP A 143 -3.63 -4.64 26.63
C ASP A 143 -3.51 -3.26 25.97
N LYS A 144 -4.31 -2.28 26.41
CA LYS A 144 -4.31 -0.93 25.79
C LYS A 144 -3.18 -0.04 26.27
N SER A 145 -2.61 -0.32 27.44
CA SER A 145 -1.58 0.50 28.09
C SER A 145 -0.17 0.04 27.73
N SER A 146 0.12 -1.24 27.92
CA SER A 146 1.41 -1.85 27.60
C SER A 146 1.54 -2.25 26.14
N TYR A 147 0.41 -2.39 25.43
CA TYR A 147 0.33 -2.97 24.08
C TYR A 147 0.86 -4.41 23.96
N LEU A 148 1.18 -5.06 25.09
CA LEU A 148 1.61 -6.45 25.14
C LEU A 148 0.41 -7.41 25.09
N VAL A 149 0.68 -8.64 24.66
CA VAL A 149 -0.29 -9.75 24.69
C VAL A 149 -0.32 -10.33 26.10
N VAL A 150 -1.51 -10.41 26.69
CA VAL A 150 -1.69 -10.93 28.06
C VAL A 150 -2.17 -12.37 28.02
N ASP A 151 -1.29 -13.27 28.47
CA ASP A 151 -1.43 -14.73 28.44
C ASP A 151 -1.76 -15.33 29.83
N ASP A 152 -2.44 -14.57 30.70
CA ASP A 152 -2.85 -15.05 32.03
C ASP A 152 -4.36 -15.26 32.12
N HIS A 153 -4.75 -16.54 32.13
CA HIS A 153 -6.14 -17.01 32.27
C HIS A 153 -6.93 -16.30 33.37
N LYS A 154 -6.32 -16.01 34.53
CA LYS A 154 -6.98 -15.28 35.63
C LYS A 154 -7.33 -13.84 35.26
N LEU A 155 -6.46 -13.16 34.52
CA LEU A 155 -6.70 -11.80 34.03
C LEU A 155 -7.72 -11.79 32.87
N ILE A 156 -7.62 -12.74 31.95
CA ILE A 156 -8.59 -12.96 30.86
C ILE A 156 -10.00 -13.20 31.42
N ALA A 157 -10.15 -14.18 32.32
CA ALA A 157 -11.44 -14.49 32.94
C ALA A 157 -12.00 -13.31 33.75
N LYS A 158 -11.18 -12.64 34.58
CA LYS A 158 -11.62 -11.47 35.36
C LYS A 158 -12.05 -10.30 34.46
N ARG A 159 -11.36 -10.07 33.34
CA ARG A 159 -11.72 -9.05 32.34
C ARG A 159 -13.03 -9.40 31.65
N TYR A 160 -13.26 -10.66 31.29
CA TYR A 160 -14.49 -11.08 30.62
C TYR A 160 -15.69 -11.06 31.56
N LEU A 161 -15.60 -11.66 32.77
CA LEU A 161 -16.69 -11.66 33.77
C LEU A 161 -17.10 -10.26 34.23
N LYS A 162 -16.15 -9.33 34.38
CA LYS A 162 -16.45 -7.94 34.75
C LYS A 162 -17.05 -7.14 33.57
N SER A 163 -16.97 -7.64 32.35
CA SER A 163 -17.55 -6.99 31.18
C SER A 163 -19.05 -7.27 31.09
N VAL A 164 -19.83 -6.22 30.81
CA VAL A 164 -21.25 -6.35 30.41
C VAL A 164 -21.42 -7.29 29.21
N ALA A 165 -20.36 -7.45 28.40
CA ALA A 165 -20.32 -8.44 27.33
C ALA A 165 -20.68 -9.85 27.81
N PHE A 166 -20.11 -10.36 28.92
CA PHE A 166 -20.36 -11.73 29.37
C PHE A 166 -21.85 -11.98 29.69
N VAL A 167 -22.47 -11.08 30.45
CA VAL A 167 -23.89 -11.18 30.82
C VAL A 167 -24.79 -11.18 29.58
N MET A 168 -24.52 -10.28 28.63
CA MET A 168 -25.31 -10.17 27.40
C MET A 168 -25.02 -11.31 26.41
N ASP A 169 -23.78 -11.79 26.33
CA ASP A 169 -23.40 -12.93 25.48
C ASP A 169 -24.13 -14.20 25.98
N VAL A 170 -24.14 -14.46 27.30
CA VAL A 170 -24.92 -15.55 27.92
C VAL A 170 -26.42 -15.36 27.70
N ALA A 171 -27.00 -14.19 28.01
CA ALA A 171 -28.43 -13.92 27.81
C ALA A 171 -28.87 -14.10 26.35
N SER A 172 -28.02 -13.72 25.39
CA SER A 172 -28.28 -13.92 23.95
C SER A 172 -28.15 -15.39 23.49
N THR A 173 -27.63 -16.30 24.32
CA THR A 173 -27.31 -17.69 23.97
C THR A 173 -28.25 -18.71 24.60
N LEU A 174 -29.08 -18.32 25.57
CA LEU A 174 -30.04 -19.21 26.20
C LEU A 174 -31.26 -19.49 25.28
N PRO A 175 -31.57 -20.75 24.94
CA PRO A 175 -32.74 -21.10 24.13
C PRO A 175 -34.02 -21.13 25.00
N ILE A 176 -34.43 -19.96 25.49
CA ILE A 176 -35.51 -19.78 26.49
C ILE A 176 -36.82 -20.46 26.03
N GLN A 177 -37.16 -20.37 24.74
CA GLN A 177 -38.34 -21.00 24.16
C GLN A 177 -38.33 -22.53 24.26
N PHE A 178 -37.19 -23.18 23.98
CA PHE A 178 -37.04 -24.63 24.10
C PHE A 178 -37.13 -25.08 25.56
N ILE A 179 -36.46 -24.35 26.46
CA ILE A 179 -36.46 -24.62 27.90
C ILE A 179 -37.90 -24.54 28.46
N TYR A 180 -38.64 -23.47 28.13
CA TYR A 180 -40.04 -23.30 28.56
C TYR A 180 -40.97 -24.39 28.02
N LYS A 181 -40.85 -24.75 26.73
CA LYS A 181 -41.61 -25.82 26.08
C LYS A 181 -41.39 -27.17 26.76
N THR A 182 -40.14 -27.47 27.11
CA THR A 182 -39.75 -28.73 27.77
C THR A 182 -40.22 -28.80 29.23
N ILE A 183 -40.16 -27.70 29.98
CA ILE A 183 -40.54 -27.67 31.41
C ILE A 183 -42.07 -27.64 31.59
N THR A 184 -42.77 -26.84 30.80
CA THR A 184 -44.20 -26.53 31.05
C THR A 184 -45.14 -27.42 30.23
N GLY A 185 -44.64 -28.10 29.19
CA GLY A 185 -45.44 -28.89 28.25
C GLY A 185 -46.45 -28.08 27.42
N ASN A 186 -46.46 -26.75 27.60
CA ASN A 186 -47.53 -25.86 27.15
C ASN A 186 -47.00 -24.85 26.13
N ILE A 187 -47.63 -24.80 24.96
CA ILE A 187 -47.23 -23.94 23.83
C ILE A 187 -47.73 -22.49 24.04
N GLY A 188 -48.78 -22.31 24.86
CA GLY A 188 -49.45 -21.03 25.06
C GLY A 188 -48.72 -20.03 25.96
N ARG A 189 -47.82 -19.22 25.39
CA ARG A 189 -47.53 -17.80 25.78
C ARG A 189 -46.60 -17.07 24.78
N GLY A 190 -46.69 -17.40 23.48
CA GLY A 190 -45.68 -17.10 22.45
C GLY A 190 -45.18 -15.65 22.35
N GLN A 191 -46.05 -14.64 22.50
CA GLN A 191 -45.71 -13.24 22.23
C GLN A 191 -44.52 -12.70 23.05
N ALA A 192 -44.53 -12.89 24.38
CA ALA A 192 -43.45 -12.39 25.24
C ALA A 192 -42.11 -13.10 24.94
N PHE A 193 -42.16 -14.38 24.58
CA PHE A 193 -40.97 -15.15 24.22
C PHE A 193 -40.43 -14.81 22.82
N GLY A 194 -41.27 -14.32 21.90
CA GLY A 194 -40.80 -13.78 20.62
C GLY A 194 -39.90 -12.55 20.80
N PHE A 195 -40.29 -11.63 21.68
CA PHE A 195 -39.45 -10.46 22.01
C PHE A 195 -38.15 -10.83 22.72
N LEU A 196 -38.11 -11.92 23.51
CA LEU A 196 -36.87 -12.40 24.12
C LEU A 196 -35.88 -12.98 23.09
N ASN A 197 -36.34 -13.55 21.97
CA ASN A 197 -35.44 -13.99 20.89
C ASN A 197 -34.68 -12.80 20.26
N LEU A 198 -35.18 -11.56 20.34
CA LEU A 198 -34.46 -10.38 19.86
C LEU A 198 -33.18 -10.08 20.65
N LEU A 199 -32.98 -10.67 21.84
CA LEU A 199 -31.69 -10.61 22.56
C LEU A 199 -30.55 -11.23 21.72
N ARG A 200 -30.86 -12.15 20.79
CA ARG A 200 -29.88 -12.68 19.81
C ARG A 200 -29.28 -11.60 18.92
N LEU A 201 -29.96 -10.47 18.69
CA LEU A 201 -29.43 -9.33 17.91
C LEU A 201 -28.18 -8.70 18.55
N TRP A 202 -27.95 -8.88 19.86
CA TRP A 202 -26.70 -8.49 20.52
C TRP A 202 -25.46 -9.08 19.83
N ARG A 203 -25.58 -10.27 19.24
CA ARG A 203 -24.51 -10.96 18.52
C ARG A 203 -23.98 -10.15 17.33
N LEU A 204 -24.76 -9.22 16.75
CA LEU A 204 -24.35 -8.32 15.66
C LEU A 204 -23.13 -7.45 16.01
N ARG A 205 -22.79 -7.27 17.30
CA ARG A 205 -21.52 -6.67 17.76
C ARG A 205 -20.29 -7.32 17.07
N ARG A 206 -20.35 -8.62 16.79
CA ARG A 206 -19.27 -9.37 16.11
C ARG A 206 -19.10 -8.93 14.65
N VAL A 207 -20.21 -8.68 13.95
CA VAL A 207 -20.21 -8.15 12.56
C VAL A 207 -19.62 -6.73 12.55
N ALA A 208 -19.99 -5.89 13.52
CA ALA A 208 -19.45 -4.53 13.65
C ALA A 208 -17.92 -4.54 13.90
N GLU A 209 -17.43 -5.43 14.76
CA GLU A 209 -15.98 -5.58 14.99
C GLU A 209 -15.27 -6.17 13.76
N LEU A 210 -15.87 -7.11 13.01
CA LEU A 210 -15.32 -7.58 11.74
C LEU A 210 -15.13 -6.44 10.75
N PHE A 211 -16.17 -5.63 10.48
CA PHE A 211 -16.04 -4.50 9.56
C PHE A 211 -14.97 -3.50 10.01
N LYS A 212 -14.88 -3.22 11.31
CA LYS A 212 -13.83 -2.36 11.90
C LYS A 212 -12.41 -2.93 11.75
N ARG A 213 -12.25 -4.26 11.68
CA ARG A 213 -10.96 -4.92 11.37
C ARG A 213 -10.68 -4.89 9.87
N LEU A 214 -11.65 -5.22 9.02
CA LEU A 214 -11.52 -5.21 7.55
C LEU A 214 -11.26 -3.79 7.00
N GLU A 215 -11.83 -2.74 7.61
CA GLU A 215 -11.55 -1.33 7.27
C GLU A 215 -10.09 -0.91 7.58
N LYS A 216 -9.37 -1.67 8.41
CA LYS A 216 -7.98 -1.41 8.82
C LYS A 216 -6.96 -2.33 8.16
N ASP A 217 -7.40 -3.41 7.52
CA ASP A 217 -6.51 -4.41 6.92
C ASP A 217 -6.07 -3.93 5.52
N PRO A 218 -4.77 -3.67 5.28
CA PRO A 218 -4.28 -3.15 4.00
C PRO A 218 -4.45 -4.11 2.83
N HIS A 219 -4.76 -5.39 3.07
CA HIS A 219 -5.03 -6.36 2.00
C HIS A 219 -6.42 -6.19 1.36
N PHE A 220 -7.33 -5.45 2.01
CA PHE A 220 -8.69 -5.21 1.50
C PHE A 220 -8.86 -3.77 1.00
N ASN A 221 -9.60 -3.62 -0.10
CA ASN A 221 -9.92 -2.28 -0.61
C ASN A 221 -10.94 -1.60 0.32
N TYR A 222 -10.48 -0.57 1.03
CA TYR A 222 -11.28 0.26 1.95
C TYR A 222 -12.62 0.74 1.35
N PHE A 223 -12.62 1.15 0.07
CA PHE A 223 -13.84 1.58 -0.63
C PHE A 223 -14.88 0.46 -0.65
N LEU A 224 -14.48 -0.75 -1.07
CA LEU A 224 -15.37 -1.90 -1.21
C LEU A 224 -15.94 -2.35 0.14
N ILE A 225 -15.11 -2.41 1.18
CA ILE A 225 -15.55 -2.80 2.54
C ILE A 225 -16.61 -1.83 3.07
N ARG A 226 -16.42 -0.52 2.89
CA ARG A 226 -17.39 0.49 3.33
C ARG A 226 -18.69 0.47 2.53
N VAL A 227 -18.64 0.18 1.23
CA VAL A 227 -19.84 -0.05 0.39
C VAL A 227 -20.62 -1.27 0.87
N ILE A 228 -19.94 -2.42 1.09
CA ILE A 228 -20.57 -3.65 1.60
C ILE A 228 -21.21 -3.42 2.97
N LYS A 229 -20.52 -2.73 3.88
CA LYS A 229 -21.02 -2.38 5.22
C LYS A 229 -22.33 -1.60 5.16
N LEU A 230 -22.41 -0.58 4.30
CA LEU A 230 -23.64 0.21 4.12
C LEU A 230 -24.76 -0.64 3.52
N LEU A 231 -24.46 -1.47 2.51
CA LEU A 231 -25.44 -2.37 1.90
C LEU A 231 -26.01 -3.36 2.93
N CYS A 232 -25.17 -3.97 3.77
CA CYS A 232 -25.61 -4.86 4.84
C CYS A 232 -26.53 -4.17 5.85
N VAL A 233 -26.21 -2.93 6.26
CA VAL A 233 -27.08 -2.13 7.15
C VAL A 233 -28.43 -1.83 6.50
N THR A 234 -28.44 -1.43 5.23
CA THR A 234 -29.68 -1.15 4.48
C THR A 234 -30.56 -2.40 4.33
N ILE A 235 -29.98 -3.54 3.94
CA ILE A 235 -30.73 -4.81 3.80
C ILE A 235 -31.30 -5.26 5.15
N PHE A 236 -30.53 -5.15 6.24
CA PHE A 236 -31.02 -5.48 7.58
C PHE A 236 -32.16 -4.55 8.02
N TRP A 237 -32.08 -3.25 7.73
CA TRP A 237 -33.13 -2.28 8.04
C TRP A 237 -34.44 -2.57 7.30
N ILE A 238 -34.35 -2.92 6.01
CA ILE A 238 -35.51 -3.36 5.21
C ILE A 238 -36.17 -4.59 5.85
N HIS A 239 -35.38 -5.63 6.13
CA HIS A 239 -35.87 -6.88 6.73
C HIS A 239 -36.56 -6.64 8.09
N LEU A 240 -35.93 -5.84 8.95
CA LEU A 240 -36.46 -5.43 10.25
C LEU A 240 -37.82 -4.72 10.12
N ALA A 241 -37.91 -3.71 9.27
CA ALA A 241 -39.14 -2.92 9.13
C ALA A 241 -40.28 -3.71 8.48
N GLY A 242 -39.98 -4.52 7.46
CA GLY A 242 -40.97 -5.41 6.84
C GLY A 242 -41.53 -6.43 7.82
N CYS A 243 -40.66 -7.08 8.61
CA CYS A 243 -41.07 -8.05 9.63
C CYS A 243 -41.92 -7.38 10.74
N ILE A 244 -41.53 -6.21 11.24
CA ILE A 244 -42.32 -5.49 12.26
C ILE A 244 -43.70 -5.08 11.73
N LEU A 245 -43.81 -4.57 10.49
CA LEU A 245 -45.10 -4.20 9.94
C LEU A 245 -46.01 -5.43 9.71
N TYR A 246 -45.46 -6.55 9.26
CA TYR A 246 -46.22 -7.80 9.17
C TYR A 246 -46.73 -8.25 10.54
N TRP A 247 -45.87 -8.23 11.56
CA TRP A 247 -46.22 -8.56 12.95
C TRP A 247 -47.38 -7.68 13.48
N ILE A 248 -47.33 -6.37 13.23
CA ILE A 248 -48.40 -5.42 13.61
C ILE A 248 -49.74 -5.81 12.96
N ALA A 249 -49.73 -6.15 11.66
CA ALA A 249 -50.95 -6.57 10.94
C ALA A 249 -51.45 -7.96 11.39
N PHE A 250 -50.54 -8.91 11.63
CA PHE A 250 -50.89 -10.27 12.04
C PHE A 250 -51.60 -10.31 13.40
N HIS A 251 -51.19 -9.46 14.36
CA HIS A 251 -51.85 -9.35 15.67
C HIS A 251 -52.94 -8.25 15.75
N TYR A 252 -53.33 -7.63 14.63
CA TYR A 252 -54.44 -6.67 14.63
C TYR A 252 -55.80 -7.40 14.72
N PRO A 253 -56.77 -6.93 15.54
CA PRO A 253 -58.03 -7.65 15.77
C PRO A 253 -58.96 -7.79 14.55
N ARG A 254 -58.85 -6.88 13.56
CA ARG A 254 -59.66 -6.89 12.32
C ARG A 254 -58.72 -7.05 11.11
N PRO A 255 -58.47 -8.28 10.62
CA PRO A 255 -57.45 -8.56 9.61
C PRO A 255 -57.59 -7.73 8.33
N THR A 256 -58.82 -7.51 7.86
CA THR A 256 -59.15 -6.74 6.65
C THR A 256 -58.80 -5.25 6.75
N GLU A 257 -58.70 -4.69 7.96
CA GLU A 257 -58.34 -3.30 8.21
C GLU A 257 -56.81 -3.11 8.43
N THR A 258 -56.02 -3.73 7.57
CA THR A 258 -54.56 -3.68 7.60
C THR A 258 -53.97 -3.37 6.22
N TRP A 259 -52.72 -2.91 6.20
CA TRP A 259 -51.98 -2.57 4.97
C TRP A 259 -51.93 -3.71 3.93
N ILE A 260 -51.97 -4.97 4.38
CA ILE A 260 -51.99 -6.17 3.53
C ILE A 260 -53.40 -6.76 3.40
N GLY A 261 -54.18 -6.78 4.48
CA GLY A 261 -55.52 -7.39 4.50
C GLY A 261 -56.57 -6.64 3.69
N SER A 262 -56.32 -5.37 3.36
CA SER A 262 -57.13 -4.59 2.42
C SER A 262 -56.96 -5.00 0.95
N GLN A 263 -55.86 -5.71 0.61
CA GLN A 263 -55.57 -6.24 -0.73
C GLN A 263 -55.69 -7.77 -0.79
N VAL A 264 -55.46 -8.46 0.33
CA VAL A 264 -55.47 -9.92 0.44
C VAL A 264 -56.18 -10.32 1.74
N GLU A 265 -57.49 -10.55 1.67
CA GLU A 265 -58.34 -10.80 2.85
C GLU A 265 -57.82 -11.96 3.72
N ASP A 266 -57.47 -13.10 3.11
CA ASP A 266 -56.99 -14.32 3.80
C ASP A 266 -55.47 -14.38 4.04
N PHE A 267 -54.76 -13.24 4.14
CA PHE A 267 -53.28 -13.23 4.15
C PHE A 267 -52.63 -14.07 5.28
N LYS A 268 -53.36 -14.40 6.36
CA LYS A 268 -52.90 -15.24 7.47
C LYS A 268 -52.90 -16.74 7.15
N GLU A 269 -53.73 -17.18 6.21
CA GLU A 269 -53.87 -18.59 5.82
C GLU A 269 -53.11 -18.93 4.54
N ARG A 270 -52.80 -17.90 3.73
CA ARG A 270 -51.90 -18.00 2.58
C ARG A 270 -50.47 -18.35 2.99
N SER A 271 -49.63 -18.68 2.01
CA SER A 271 -48.24 -19.07 2.25
C SER A 271 -47.41 -17.97 2.93
N ILE A 272 -46.52 -18.38 3.84
CA ILE A 272 -45.55 -17.49 4.54
C ILE A 272 -44.74 -16.64 3.54
N TRP A 273 -44.36 -17.24 2.40
CA TRP A 273 -43.65 -16.58 1.31
C TRP A 273 -44.42 -15.40 0.69
N LEU A 274 -45.75 -15.48 0.61
CA LEU A 274 -46.57 -14.36 0.12
C LEU A 274 -46.45 -13.18 1.09
N GLY A 275 -46.69 -13.41 2.38
CA GLY A 275 -46.59 -12.38 3.41
C GLY A 275 -45.20 -11.73 3.44
N TYR A 276 -44.13 -12.54 3.47
CA TYR A 276 -42.76 -12.04 3.44
C TYR A 276 -42.45 -11.21 2.19
N THR A 277 -42.88 -11.64 1.00
CA THR A 277 -42.64 -10.92 -0.25
C THR A 277 -43.32 -9.54 -0.24
N TYR A 278 -44.58 -9.46 0.19
CA TYR A 278 -45.31 -8.19 0.30
C TYR A 278 -44.67 -7.26 1.33
N SER A 279 -44.21 -7.79 2.47
CA SER A 279 -43.57 -7.01 3.53
C SER A 279 -42.22 -6.43 3.12
N MET A 280 -41.40 -7.22 2.43
CA MET A 280 -40.12 -6.76 1.88
C MET A 280 -40.33 -5.73 0.76
N TYR A 281 -41.28 -5.96 -0.14
CA TYR A 281 -41.64 -5.01 -1.20
C TYR A 281 -42.11 -3.67 -0.64
N TRP A 282 -43.07 -3.67 0.30
CA TRP A 282 -43.53 -2.45 0.98
C TRP A 282 -42.37 -1.69 1.65
N SER A 283 -41.51 -2.42 2.36
CA SER A 283 -40.38 -1.84 3.10
C SER A 283 -39.36 -1.19 2.17
N ILE A 284 -39.03 -1.85 1.05
CA ILE A 284 -38.14 -1.32 0.01
C ILE A 284 -38.74 -0.06 -0.62
N VAL A 285 -39.98 -0.14 -1.13
CA VAL A 285 -40.67 0.99 -1.82
C VAL A 285 -40.79 2.22 -0.93
N THR A 286 -40.98 2.03 0.38
CA THR A 286 -41.06 3.10 1.37
C THR A 286 -39.67 3.64 1.76
N LEU A 287 -38.63 2.80 1.81
CA LEU A 287 -37.25 3.23 2.08
C LEU A 287 -36.64 4.01 0.92
N THR A 288 -36.86 3.55 -0.32
CA THR A 288 -36.39 4.21 -1.54
C THR A 288 -37.24 5.42 -1.93
N THR A 289 -38.25 5.78 -1.12
CA THR A 289 -39.16 6.93 -1.33
C THR A 289 -39.92 6.89 -2.65
N VAL A 290 -40.14 5.70 -3.23
CA VAL A 290 -40.91 5.52 -4.47
C VAL A 290 -42.42 5.60 -4.21
N GLY A 291 -42.90 4.95 -3.15
CA GLY A 291 -44.26 5.14 -2.61
C GLY A 291 -45.42 4.96 -3.60
N TYR A 292 -45.52 3.82 -4.29
CA TYR A 292 -46.60 3.55 -5.27
C TYR A 292 -48.03 3.71 -4.73
N GLY A 293 -48.25 3.54 -3.42
CA GLY A 293 -49.56 3.72 -2.75
C GLY A 293 -50.47 2.50 -2.78
N ASP A 294 -50.09 1.45 -3.50
CA ASP A 294 -50.70 0.12 -3.52
C ASP A 294 -50.78 -0.54 -2.13
N LEU A 295 -49.75 -0.35 -1.32
CA LEU A 295 -49.66 -0.85 0.06
C LEU A 295 -49.46 0.32 1.02
N HIS A 296 -50.50 0.67 1.77
CA HIS A 296 -50.50 1.82 2.69
C HIS A 296 -51.14 1.48 4.03
N ALA A 297 -50.74 2.20 5.08
CA ALA A 297 -51.26 1.99 6.43
C ALA A 297 -52.75 2.36 6.52
N VAL A 298 -53.59 1.42 6.95
CA VAL A 298 -55.04 1.61 7.08
C VAL A 298 -55.38 2.04 8.51
N ASN A 299 -54.93 1.27 9.50
CA ASN A 299 -55.22 1.51 10.91
C ASN A 299 -54.24 2.49 11.57
N SER A 300 -54.63 3.04 12.72
CA SER A 300 -53.82 4.05 13.43
C SER A 300 -52.47 3.52 13.93
N ARG A 301 -52.35 2.22 14.23
CA ARG A 301 -51.10 1.62 14.73
C ARG A 301 -50.04 1.56 13.61
N GLU A 302 -50.44 1.09 12.43
CA GLU A 302 -49.62 1.13 11.22
C GLU A 302 -49.25 2.57 10.84
N LYS A 303 -50.19 3.51 10.92
CA LYS A 303 -49.93 4.93 10.62
C LYS A 303 -48.85 5.52 11.55
N THR A 304 -48.93 5.25 12.86
CA THR A 304 -47.90 5.66 13.83
C THR A 304 -46.55 5.01 13.54
N PHE A 305 -46.50 3.70 13.26
CA PHE A 305 -45.25 3.02 12.90
C PHE A 305 -44.63 3.61 11.62
N ASN A 306 -45.44 3.82 10.58
CA ASN A 306 -44.99 4.38 9.30
C ASN A 306 -44.45 5.81 9.45
N MET A 307 -45.04 6.64 10.33
CA MET A 307 -44.49 7.97 10.62
C MET A 307 -43.05 7.90 11.17
N PHE A 308 -42.79 7.02 12.15
CA PHE A 308 -41.43 6.82 12.68
C PHE A 308 -40.48 6.21 11.65
N TYR A 309 -40.95 5.22 10.87
CA TYR A 309 -40.15 4.57 9.83
C TYR A 309 -39.73 5.56 8.73
N MET A 310 -40.67 6.37 8.21
CA MET A 310 -40.37 7.40 7.21
C MET A 310 -39.40 8.47 7.74
N LEU A 311 -39.57 8.91 9.00
CA LEU A 311 -38.65 9.86 9.63
C LEU A 311 -37.22 9.29 9.73
N PHE A 312 -37.08 8.01 10.11
CA PHE A 312 -35.78 7.34 10.15
C PHE A 312 -35.18 7.15 8.75
N ASN A 313 -35.99 6.80 7.75
CA ASN A 313 -35.54 6.60 6.37
C ASN A 313 -34.92 7.86 5.75
N ILE A 314 -35.45 9.05 6.07
CA ILE A 314 -34.83 10.33 5.67
C ILE A 314 -33.40 10.43 6.22
N GLY A 315 -33.20 10.13 7.50
CA GLY A 315 -31.88 10.12 8.14
C GLY A 315 -30.93 9.05 7.58
N LEU A 316 -31.42 7.83 7.35
CA LEU A 316 -30.64 6.72 6.79
C LEU A 316 -30.19 7.02 5.35
N THR A 317 -31.09 7.53 4.50
CA THR A 317 -30.78 7.90 3.12
C THR A 317 -29.77 9.04 3.07
N ALA A 318 -29.91 10.07 3.92
CA ALA A 318 -28.92 11.14 4.04
C ALA A 318 -27.53 10.60 4.48
N TYR A 319 -27.50 9.67 5.44
CA TYR A 319 -26.26 9.01 5.88
C TYR A 319 -25.59 8.20 4.75
N ILE A 320 -26.36 7.43 3.98
CA ILE A 320 -25.85 6.66 2.84
C ILE A 320 -25.27 7.59 1.76
N ILE A 321 -26.01 8.63 1.37
CA ILE A 321 -25.57 9.61 0.37
C ILE A 321 -24.29 10.33 0.84
N GLY A 322 -24.22 10.74 2.11
CA GLY A 322 -23.04 11.38 2.68
C GLY A 322 -21.80 10.49 2.67
N ASN A 323 -21.94 9.22 3.03
CA ASN A 323 -20.82 8.25 2.98
C ASN A 323 -20.38 7.96 1.54
N MET A 324 -21.32 7.79 0.61
CA MET A 324 -21.01 7.57 -0.81
C MET A 324 -20.30 8.78 -1.42
N THR A 325 -20.74 9.99 -1.09
CA THR A 325 -20.12 11.24 -1.55
C THR A 325 -18.68 11.35 -1.02
N ASN A 326 -18.45 11.08 0.27
CA ASN A 326 -17.11 11.05 0.86
C ASN A 326 -16.18 10.04 0.14
N LEU A 327 -16.67 8.83 -0.14
CA LEU A 327 -15.93 7.80 -0.87
C LEU A 327 -15.61 8.21 -2.33
N VAL A 328 -16.58 8.76 -3.06
CA VAL A 328 -16.39 9.23 -4.45
C VAL A 328 -15.39 10.39 -4.51
N VAL A 329 -15.47 11.35 -3.57
CA VAL A 329 -14.50 12.45 -3.46
C VAL A 329 -13.10 11.88 -3.24
N HIS A 330 -12.90 10.98 -2.27
CA HIS A 330 -11.60 10.36 -2.02
C HIS A 330 -11.05 9.59 -3.23
N GLY A 331 -11.89 8.85 -3.96
CA GLY A 331 -11.50 8.18 -5.20
C GLY A 331 -11.09 9.14 -6.33
N ALA A 332 -11.66 10.35 -6.37
CA ALA A 332 -11.38 11.36 -7.39
C ALA A 332 -10.20 12.29 -7.06
N LEU A 333 -9.72 12.33 -5.80
CA LEU A 333 -8.73 13.30 -5.31
C LEU A 333 -7.49 13.43 -6.20
N ARG A 334 -6.89 12.32 -6.64
CA ARG A 334 -5.66 12.38 -7.46
C ARG A 334 -5.88 13.06 -8.80
N THR A 335 -6.95 12.68 -9.51
CA THR A 335 -7.32 13.27 -10.80
C THR A 335 -7.68 14.75 -10.64
N PHE A 336 -8.33 15.11 -9.53
CA PHE A 336 -8.61 16.51 -9.20
C PHE A 336 -7.33 17.31 -8.94
N SER A 337 -6.41 16.82 -8.12
CA SER A 337 -5.12 17.48 -7.85
C SER A 337 -4.27 17.66 -9.12
N MET A 338 -4.21 16.63 -9.99
CA MET A 338 -3.52 16.72 -11.28
C MET A 338 -4.14 17.80 -12.18
N ARG A 339 -5.47 17.81 -12.34
CA ARG A 339 -6.18 18.82 -13.15
C ARG A 339 -6.03 20.22 -12.57
N SER A 340 -6.06 20.36 -11.24
CA SER A 340 -5.87 21.63 -10.53
C SER A 340 -4.48 22.21 -10.82
N ALA A 341 -3.43 21.41 -10.67
CA ALA A 341 -2.06 21.83 -10.97
C ALA A 341 -1.86 22.20 -12.44
N ILE A 342 -2.41 21.42 -13.38
CA ILE A 342 -2.39 21.76 -14.82
C ILE A 342 -3.09 23.09 -15.10
N ASN A 343 -4.26 23.32 -14.49
CA ASN A 343 -5.00 24.58 -14.64
C ASN A 343 -4.25 25.79 -14.05
N GLN A 344 -3.48 25.60 -12.97
CA GLN A 344 -2.63 26.67 -12.41
C GLN A 344 -1.51 27.06 -13.38
N ILE A 345 -0.84 26.08 -14.00
CA ILE A 345 0.20 26.31 -15.03
C ILE A 345 -0.39 27.05 -16.23
N LEU A 346 -1.51 26.56 -16.78
CA LEU A 346 -2.18 27.19 -17.92
C LEU A 346 -2.56 28.65 -17.63
N ARG A 347 -3.06 28.95 -16.42
CA ARG A 347 -3.36 30.32 -15.96
C ARG A 347 -2.09 31.18 -15.85
N TYR A 348 -1.02 30.65 -15.28
CA TYR A 348 0.27 31.35 -15.15
C TYR A 348 0.86 31.69 -16.53
N THR A 349 0.95 30.70 -17.41
CA THR A 349 1.45 30.88 -18.77
C THR A 349 0.60 31.87 -19.58
N SER A 350 -0.73 31.76 -19.50
CA SER A 350 -1.64 32.68 -20.19
C SER A 350 -1.49 34.13 -19.68
N LYS A 351 -1.46 34.33 -18.36
CA LYS A 351 -1.32 35.65 -17.74
C LYS A 351 0.00 36.32 -18.12
N ASN A 352 1.10 35.56 -18.15
CA ASN A 352 2.44 36.07 -18.43
C ASN A 352 2.83 35.97 -19.91
N ARG A 353 1.93 35.51 -20.79
CA ARG A 353 2.13 35.36 -22.25
C ARG A 353 3.39 34.55 -22.62
N LEU A 354 3.69 33.48 -21.90
CA LEU A 354 4.90 32.67 -22.18
C LEU A 354 4.78 31.93 -23.53
N PRO A 355 5.91 31.74 -24.25
CA PRO A 355 5.97 30.96 -25.49
C PRO A 355 5.36 29.56 -25.36
N ASP A 356 4.86 29.03 -26.49
CA ASP A 356 4.26 27.69 -26.55
C ASP A 356 5.24 26.59 -26.12
N THR A 357 6.54 26.73 -26.45
CA THR A 357 7.60 25.79 -26.07
C THR A 357 7.75 25.63 -24.55
N MET A 358 7.85 26.74 -23.82
CA MET A 358 7.90 26.73 -22.34
C MET A 358 6.61 26.15 -21.75
N ARG A 359 5.45 26.46 -22.33
CA ARG A 359 4.15 25.90 -21.91
C ARG A 359 4.12 24.39 -22.01
N GLU A 360 4.55 23.85 -23.15
CA GLU A 360 4.62 22.41 -23.40
C GLU A 360 5.61 21.73 -22.45
N GLN A 361 6.79 22.30 -22.22
CA GLN A 361 7.77 21.79 -21.25
C GLN A 361 7.20 21.76 -19.82
N MET A 362 6.57 22.83 -19.35
CA MET A 362 5.93 22.89 -18.02
C MET A 362 4.81 21.85 -17.87
N LEU A 363 3.95 21.71 -18.89
CA LEU A 363 2.87 20.73 -18.90
C LEU A 363 3.40 19.29 -18.96
N ALA A 364 4.40 19.02 -19.79
CA ALA A 364 5.01 17.70 -19.91
C ALA A 364 5.71 17.27 -18.62
N HIS A 365 6.48 18.17 -17.99
CA HIS A 365 7.10 17.93 -16.69
C HIS A 365 6.03 17.61 -15.63
N MET A 366 4.95 18.40 -15.57
CA MET A 366 3.94 18.22 -14.54
C MET A 366 3.05 16.99 -14.79
N GLN A 367 2.74 16.65 -16.04
CA GLN A 367 2.11 15.37 -16.38
C GLN A 367 3.01 14.18 -16.03
N LEU A 368 4.32 14.27 -16.30
CA LEU A 368 5.27 13.24 -15.90
C LEU A 368 5.32 13.11 -14.37
N LYS A 369 5.39 14.23 -13.63
CA LYS A 369 5.39 14.26 -12.16
C LYS A 369 4.16 13.59 -11.56
N PHE A 370 2.97 13.72 -12.16
CA PHE A 370 1.77 13.00 -11.71
C PHE A 370 1.71 11.53 -12.16
N LYS A 371 2.29 11.16 -13.30
CA LYS A 371 2.43 9.74 -13.72
C LYS A 371 3.48 9.00 -12.87
N THR A 372 4.60 9.64 -12.59
CA THR A 372 5.67 9.14 -11.72
C THR A 372 5.37 9.35 -10.23
N ALA A 373 4.23 9.94 -9.87
CA ALA A 373 3.81 10.04 -8.47
C ALA A 373 3.53 8.67 -7.82
N GLU A 374 3.14 7.66 -8.60
CA GLU A 374 3.08 6.26 -8.12
C GLU A 374 4.48 5.68 -7.84
N LEU A 375 5.52 6.28 -8.41
CA LEU A 375 6.93 5.93 -8.27
C LEU A 375 7.70 6.92 -7.38
N ARG A 376 7.02 7.88 -6.73
CA ARG A 376 7.65 8.90 -5.88
C ARG A 376 8.16 8.27 -4.59
N GLN A 377 9.37 7.74 -4.69
CA GLN A 377 10.15 7.25 -3.56
C GLN A 377 10.26 8.30 -2.46
N GLU A 378 10.48 9.59 -2.75
CA GLU A 378 10.84 10.55 -1.70
C GLU A 378 9.79 10.80 -0.62
N GLU A 379 8.52 11.02 -0.97
CA GLU A 379 7.46 11.22 0.05
C GLU A 379 7.29 9.94 0.90
N VAL A 380 7.33 8.76 0.28
CA VAL A 380 7.21 7.45 0.97
C VAL A 380 8.46 7.10 1.79
N LEU A 381 9.66 7.48 1.33
CA LEU A 381 10.93 7.23 2.01
C LEU A 381 11.23 8.25 3.11
N GLN A 382 10.57 9.40 3.14
CA GLN A 382 10.70 10.39 4.23
C GLN A 382 10.04 9.88 5.52
N ASP A 383 8.90 9.20 5.41
CA ASP A 383 8.22 8.55 6.55
C ASP A 383 8.97 7.31 7.07
N LEU A 384 9.92 6.77 6.31
CA LEU A 384 10.67 5.56 6.67
C LEU A 384 11.94 5.89 7.50
N PRO A 385 12.25 5.10 8.55
CA PRO A 385 13.50 5.23 9.30
C PRO A 385 14.75 5.18 8.41
N LYS A 386 15.77 5.98 8.75
CA LYS A 386 17.05 6.11 8.01
C LYS A 386 17.68 4.76 7.63
N ALA A 387 17.59 3.76 8.51
CA ALA A 387 18.12 2.41 8.25
C ALA A 387 17.40 1.67 7.10
N ILE A 388 16.05 1.75 7.06
CA ILE A 388 15.25 1.13 5.99
C ILE A 388 15.50 1.87 4.67
N ARG A 389 15.49 3.21 4.69
CA ARG A 389 15.82 4.03 3.51
C ARG A 389 17.21 3.74 2.96
N SER A 390 18.22 3.62 3.83
CA SER A 390 19.58 3.24 3.42
C SER A 390 19.61 1.85 2.77
N SER A 391 18.89 0.87 3.33
CA SER A 391 18.80 -0.49 2.77
C SER A 391 18.14 -0.50 1.38
N ILE A 392 17.08 0.31 1.19
CA ILE A 392 16.41 0.48 -0.11
C ILE A 392 17.37 1.11 -1.13
N ASN A 393 18.03 2.22 -0.78
CA ASN A 393 19.00 2.86 -1.67
C ASN A 393 20.16 1.92 -2.04
N GLN A 394 20.68 1.14 -1.08
CA GLN A 394 21.72 0.14 -1.32
C GLN A 394 21.28 -0.95 -2.30
N HIS A 395 20.01 -1.34 -2.28
CA HIS A 395 19.49 -2.32 -3.24
C HIS A 395 19.30 -1.72 -4.64
N LEU A 396 18.87 -0.46 -4.74
CA LEU A 396 18.48 0.17 -6.00
C LEU A 396 19.64 0.85 -6.77
N PHE A 397 20.59 1.47 -6.06
CA PHE A 397 21.57 2.37 -6.68
C PHE A 397 23.02 1.90 -6.59
N ARG A 398 23.33 0.87 -5.79
CA ARG A 398 24.71 0.42 -5.58
C ARG A 398 25.45 0.01 -6.86
N SER A 399 24.79 -0.72 -7.76
CA SER A 399 25.42 -1.13 -9.03
C SER A 399 25.84 0.07 -9.88
N VAL A 400 24.95 1.06 -10.03
CA VAL A 400 25.20 2.28 -10.80
C VAL A 400 26.36 3.09 -10.23
N ILE A 401 26.47 3.19 -8.90
CA ILE A 401 27.60 3.89 -8.25
C ILE A 401 28.93 3.14 -8.43
N VAL A 402 28.92 1.80 -8.43
CA VAL A 402 30.12 1.00 -8.69
C VAL A 402 30.59 1.10 -10.15
N GLU A 403 29.65 1.28 -11.09
CA GLU A 403 29.93 1.45 -12.52
C GLU A 403 30.38 2.87 -12.88
N ALA A 404 30.00 3.88 -12.11
CA ALA A 404 30.36 5.28 -12.33
C ALA A 404 31.88 5.51 -12.21
N TYR A 405 32.49 6.10 -13.25
CA TYR A 405 33.96 6.10 -13.41
C TYR A 405 34.72 6.74 -12.23
N LEU A 406 34.15 7.77 -11.60
CA LEU A 406 34.76 8.55 -10.51
C LEU A 406 34.93 7.71 -9.23
N PHE A 407 33.98 6.81 -8.97
CA PHE A 407 33.93 5.94 -7.78
C PHE A 407 34.49 4.53 -8.03
N LYS A 408 35.08 4.30 -9.21
CA LYS A 408 35.63 3.00 -9.57
C LYS A 408 36.81 2.64 -8.66
N GLY A 409 36.70 1.52 -7.96
CA GLY A 409 37.68 1.05 -6.97
C GLY A 409 37.40 1.47 -5.52
N PHE A 410 36.35 2.27 -5.26
CA PHE A 410 36.06 2.79 -3.91
C PHE A 410 35.88 1.68 -2.85
N PRO A 411 36.36 1.91 -1.61
CA PRO A 411 36.10 1.01 -0.49
C PRO A 411 34.59 0.79 -0.29
N ASN A 412 34.18 -0.48 -0.10
CA ASN A 412 32.76 -0.84 0.04
C ASN A 412 32.02 -0.07 1.14
N GLY A 413 32.71 0.33 2.22
CA GLY A 413 32.13 1.16 3.29
C GLY A 413 31.74 2.56 2.82
N LEU A 414 32.61 3.21 2.03
CA LEU A 414 32.39 4.55 1.50
C LEU A 414 31.26 4.57 0.44
N ILE A 415 31.19 3.53 -0.40
CA ILE A 415 30.05 3.32 -1.33
C ILE A 415 28.73 3.18 -0.55
N VAL A 416 28.71 2.40 0.54
CA VAL A 416 27.52 2.25 1.38
C VAL A 416 27.10 3.59 2.03
N GLN A 417 28.07 4.38 2.51
CA GLN A 417 27.83 5.71 3.06
C GLN A 417 27.25 6.67 2.02
N LEU A 418 27.86 6.77 0.84
CA LEU A 418 27.40 7.59 -0.28
C LEU A 418 25.96 7.20 -0.68
N VAL A 419 25.73 5.91 -0.95
CA VAL A 419 24.42 5.40 -1.37
C VAL A 419 23.33 5.63 -0.31
N SER A 420 23.66 5.62 0.98
CA SER A 420 22.69 5.90 2.05
C SER A 420 22.07 7.30 2.00
N GLN A 421 22.70 8.24 1.28
CA GLN A 421 22.28 9.65 1.20
C GLN A 421 21.74 10.07 -0.17
N ILE A 422 21.79 9.18 -1.17
CA ILE A 422 21.36 9.46 -2.54
C ILE A 422 19.86 9.81 -2.63
N GLN A 423 19.56 10.83 -3.43
CA GLN A 423 18.23 11.15 -3.94
C GLN A 423 18.21 10.93 -5.46
N ALA A 424 17.08 10.43 -5.98
CA ALA A 424 16.91 10.09 -7.39
C ALA A 424 15.75 10.86 -8.01
N GLU A 425 16.00 11.44 -9.18
CA GLU A 425 15.11 12.37 -9.87
C GLU A 425 14.78 11.87 -11.28
N TYR A 426 13.64 12.31 -11.82
CA TYR A 426 13.12 11.87 -13.12
C TYR A 426 12.89 13.07 -14.04
N PHE A 427 13.56 13.08 -15.20
CA PHE A 427 13.48 14.15 -16.18
C PHE A 427 12.76 13.67 -17.47
N PRO A 428 11.74 14.41 -17.98
CA PRO A 428 11.09 14.12 -19.26
C PRO A 428 12.06 14.30 -20.43
N PRO A 429 11.79 13.73 -21.62
CA PRO A 429 12.59 13.98 -22.83
C PRO A 429 12.58 15.47 -23.24
N LYS A 430 13.68 15.91 -23.87
CA LYS A 430 13.93 17.29 -24.34
C LYS A 430 13.95 18.35 -23.24
N MET A 431 14.20 17.95 -21.99
CA MET A 431 14.43 18.85 -20.88
C MET A 431 15.94 19.05 -20.69
N GLU A 432 16.34 20.31 -20.56
CA GLU A 432 17.69 20.68 -20.13
C GLU A 432 17.79 20.51 -18.61
N ILE A 433 18.78 19.73 -18.17
CA ILE A 433 19.09 19.46 -16.77
C ILE A 433 20.10 20.48 -16.25
N ILE A 434 21.06 20.85 -17.11
CA ILE A 434 22.13 21.83 -16.84
C ILE A 434 22.22 22.76 -18.04
N LEU A 435 22.40 24.05 -17.79
CA LEU A 435 22.65 25.05 -18.83
C LEU A 435 24.14 25.39 -18.93
N GLN A 436 24.61 25.64 -20.15
CA GLN A 436 25.96 26.15 -20.39
C GLN A 436 26.15 27.52 -19.68
N ASN A 437 27.30 27.71 -19.05
CA ASN A 437 27.66 28.86 -18.20
C ASN A 437 26.86 29.00 -16.89
N GLU A 438 26.11 27.98 -16.47
CA GLU A 438 25.48 27.94 -15.15
C GLU A 438 26.51 27.66 -14.03
N ILE A 439 26.29 28.19 -12.83
CA ILE A 439 27.16 27.95 -11.67
C ILE A 439 27.00 26.49 -11.19
N PRO A 440 28.08 25.73 -10.97
CA PRO A 440 28.02 24.30 -10.63
C PRO A 440 27.52 24.05 -9.20
N THR A 441 26.26 23.67 -9.07
CA THR A 441 25.61 23.32 -7.79
C THR A 441 25.66 21.82 -7.48
N ASP A 442 25.26 21.00 -8.44
CA ASP A 442 25.17 19.55 -8.35
C ASP A 442 25.66 18.89 -9.66
N PHE A 443 26.10 17.64 -9.58
CA PHE A 443 26.31 16.78 -10.74
C PHE A 443 25.43 15.53 -10.69
N TYR A 444 25.28 14.88 -11.84
CA TYR A 444 24.27 13.84 -12.05
C TYR A 444 24.87 12.54 -12.55
N ILE A 445 24.42 11.41 -12.00
CA ILE A 445 24.76 10.07 -12.47
C ILE A 445 23.53 9.46 -13.14
N ILE A 446 23.65 9.02 -14.38
CA ILE A 446 22.53 8.50 -15.16
C ILE A 446 22.27 7.04 -14.76
N VAL A 447 21.12 6.80 -14.12
CA VAL A 447 20.65 5.45 -13.72
C VAL A 447 19.99 4.75 -14.91
N SER A 448 19.12 5.47 -15.61
CA SER A 448 18.43 4.95 -16.79
C SER A 448 18.05 6.08 -17.74
N GLY A 449 17.76 5.75 -18.99
CA GLY A 449 17.47 6.74 -20.02
C GLY A 449 18.71 7.11 -20.82
N GLY A 450 18.89 8.39 -21.13
CA GLY A 450 19.98 8.85 -21.98
C GLY A 450 19.89 10.34 -22.28
N VAL A 451 21.05 10.99 -22.28
CA VAL A 451 21.21 12.44 -22.22
C VAL A 451 22.25 12.85 -23.26
N ASP A 452 21.98 13.92 -23.97
CA ASP A 452 22.84 14.43 -25.04
C ASP A 452 23.54 15.71 -24.52
N ILE A 453 24.87 15.77 -24.69
CA ILE A 453 25.68 16.96 -24.37
C ILE A 453 25.64 17.89 -25.58
N VAL A 454 25.27 19.15 -25.34
CA VAL A 454 25.06 20.17 -26.37
C VAL A 454 25.94 21.39 -26.06
N ALA A 455 26.70 21.84 -27.05
CA ALA A 455 27.36 23.15 -27.00
C ALA A 455 26.59 24.16 -27.85
N SER A 456 26.42 25.37 -27.32
CA SER A 456 25.79 26.48 -28.04
C SER A 456 26.86 27.30 -28.77
N LYS A 457 26.89 27.19 -30.11
CA LYS A 457 27.79 27.98 -30.96
C LYS A 457 27.01 29.04 -31.71
N GLY A 458 26.76 30.15 -31.02
CA GLY A 458 26.01 31.29 -31.54
C GLY A 458 24.53 30.95 -31.78
N VAL A 459 24.15 30.75 -33.04
CA VAL A 459 22.75 30.46 -33.44
C VAL A 459 22.48 28.97 -33.61
N SER A 460 23.53 28.13 -33.72
CA SER A 460 23.40 26.69 -33.93
C SER A 460 23.86 25.88 -32.71
N GLU A 461 23.02 24.94 -32.29
CA GLU A 461 23.35 23.92 -31.30
C GLU A 461 24.02 22.70 -31.95
N GLN A 462 25.13 22.24 -31.38
CA GLN A 462 25.80 21.01 -31.80
C GLN A 462 25.78 19.97 -30.67
N VAL A 463 25.29 18.76 -30.98
CA VAL A 463 25.37 17.61 -30.05
C VAL A 463 26.78 17.03 -30.12
N LEU A 464 27.55 17.19 -29.05
CA LEU A 464 28.94 16.73 -28.95
C LEU A 464 29.07 15.27 -28.52
N ALA A 465 28.19 14.82 -27.61
CA ALA A 465 28.22 13.46 -27.08
C ALA A 465 26.84 12.97 -26.63
N LYS A 466 26.71 11.65 -26.45
CA LYS A 466 25.50 10.97 -26.00
C LYS A 466 25.83 10.05 -24.84
N LEU A 467 25.35 10.40 -23.66
CA LEU A 467 25.56 9.68 -22.41
C LEU A 467 24.46 8.65 -22.18
N GLY A 468 24.83 7.53 -21.55
CA GLY A 468 23.96 6.42 -21.21
C GLY A 468 23.93 6.10 -19.72
N PRO A 469 23.30 4.99 -19.31
CA PRO A 469 23.39 4.48 -17.95
C PRO A 469 24.84 4.30 -17.49
N GLY A 470 25.14 4.62 -16.23
CA GLY A 470 26.49 4.57 -15.64
C GLY A 470 27.38 5.77 -16.00
N SER A 471 27.00 6.58 -17.00
CA SER A 471 27.68 7.85 -17.32
C SER A 471 27.29 8.97 -16.35
N MET A 472 28.12 10.01 -16.27
CA MET A 472 27.90 11.20 -15.45
C MET A 472 27.84 12.47 -16.29
N ALA A 473 27.22 13.51 -15.74
CA ALA A 473 27.11 14.83 -16.36
C ALA A 473 27.15 15.96 -15.30
N GLY A 474 27.81 17.06 -15.65
CA GLY A 474 27.96 18.25 -14.80
C GLY A 474 29.12 18.18 -13.80
N GLU A 475 29.84 17.07 -13.76
CA GLU A 475 30.93 16.80 -12.82
C GLU A 475 32.17 17.66 -13.11
N ILE A 476 32.41 18.02 -14.38
CA ILE A 476 33.53 18.89 -14.78
C ILE A 476 33.40 20.26 -14.11
N GLY A 477 32.20 20.86 -14.14
CA GLY A 477 31.93 22.12 -13.44
C GLY A 477 32.13 22.02 -11.93
N VAL A 478 31.65 20.94 -11.32
CA VAL A 478 31.76 20.72 -9.86
C VAL A 478 33.20 20.47 -9.40
N VAL A 479 33.98 19.67 -10.13
CA VAL A 479 35.37 19.32 -9.73
C VAL A 479 36.33 20.49 -9.93
N PHE A 480 36.22 21.23 -11.04
CA PHE A 480 37.07 22.39 -11.30
C PHE A 480 36.50 23.71 -10.76
N ASN A 481 35.33 23.70 -10.10
CA ASN A 481 34.63 24.90 -9.63
C ASN A 481 34.37 25.96 -10.74
N ILE A 482 34.22 25.53 -12.00
CA ILE A 482 34.00 26.40 -13.17
C ILE A 482 32.51 26.47 -13.57
N PRO A 483 32.07 27.54 -14.25
CA PRO A 483 30.79 27.54 -14.95
C PRO A 483 30.65 26.34 -15.88
N GLN A 484 29.46 25.75 -15.95
CA GLN A 484 29.22 24.49 -16.65
C GLN A 484 29.56 24.62 -18.15
N PRO A 485 30.50 23.82 -18.70
CA PRO A 485 31.00 24.02 -20.05
C PRO A 485 29.99 23.66 -21.15
N PHE A 486 28.94 22.89 -20.82
CA PHE A 486 27.98 22.37 -21.78
C PHE A 486 26.54 22.41 -21.24
N THR A 487 25.59 22.54 -22.15
CA THR A 487 24.17 22.27 -21.87
C THR A 487 23.92 20.76 -21.92
N VAL A 488 23.18 20.24 -20.95
CA VAL A 488 22.92 18.80 -20.79
C VAL A 488 21.43 18.54 -20.99
N ARG A 489 21.04 17.94 -22.12
CA ARG A 489 19.63 17.79 -22.54
C ARG A 489 19.19 16.34 -22.61
N THR A 490 18.10 15.97 -21.96
CA THR A 490 17.56 14.60 -22.04
C THR A 490 17.07 14.25 -23.45
N ARG A 491 17.42 13.05 -23.93
CA ARG A 491 16.91 12.50 -25.20
C ARG A 491 15.66 11.63 -25.01
N ARG A 492 15.58 10.94 -23.87
CA ARG A 492 14.43 10.11 -23.45
C ARG A 492 14.12 10.37 -21.97
N LEU A 493 12.99 9.87 -21.47
CA LEU A 493 12.72 9.80 -20.02
C LEU A 493 13.95 9.21 -19.34
N SER A 494 14.55 9.98 -18.43
CA SER A 494 15.82 9.63 -17.79
C SER A 494 15.68 9.73 -16.28
N GLN A 495 16.23 8.73 -15.59
CA GLN A 495 16.37 8.71 -14.14
C GLN A 495 17.83 9.03 -13.81
N VAL A 496 18.04 10.00 -12.94
CA VAL A 496 19.36 10.44 -12.52
C VAL A 496 19.46 10.46 -11.00
N ILE A 497 20.67 10.26 -10.50
CA ILE A 497 21.05 10.49 -9.10
C ILE A 497 21.70 11.87 -9.03
N ARG A 498 21.26 12.71 -8.10
CA ARG A 498 21.86 14.04 -7.86
C ARG A 498 22.88 13.96 -6.71
N ILE A 499 24.09 14.44 -6.94
CA ILE A 499 25.14 14.59 -5.91
C ILE A 499 25.55 16.06 -5.86
N GLY A 500 25.34 16.69 -4.71
CA GLY A 500 25.63 18.11 -4.53
C GLY A 500 27.08 18.40 -4.19
N HIS A 501 27.59 19.52 -4.72
CA HIS A 501 28.97 19.96 -4.62
C HIS A 501 29.48 19.93 -3.18
N HIS A 502 28.77 20.53 -2.21
CA HIS A 502 29.20 20.53 -0.80
C HIS A 502 29.45 19.12 -0.23
N LYS A 503 28.55 18.16 -0.52
CA LYS A 503 28.69 16.78 -0.04
C LYS A 503 29.81 16.03 -0.74
N PHE A 504 30.02 16.31 -2.01
CA PHE A 504 31.14 15.76 -2.76
C PHE A 504 32.48 16.30 -2.23
N LYS A 505 32.57 17.61 -1.98
CA LYS A 505 33.73 18.26 -1.38
C LYS A 505 34.04 17.71 0.02
N GLU A 506 33.04 17.57 0.88
CA GLU A 506 33.16 16.94 2.22
C GLU A 506 33.70 15.50 2.13
N MET A 507 33.28 14.72 1.13
CA MET A 507 33.78 13.36 0.91
C MET A 507 35.23 13.34 0.40
N VAL A 508 35.59 14.25 -0.52
CA VAL A 508 36.97 14.40 -1.04
C VAL A 508 37.93 14.94 0.03
N GLN A 509 37.46 15.78 0.95
CA GLN A 509 38.25 16.40 2.01
C GLN A 509 38.31 15.59 3.32
N SER A 510 37.61 14.45 3.42
CA SER A 510 37.65 13.58 4.60
C SER A 510 39.00 12.84 4.74
N ASP A 511 39.38 12.45 5.96
CA ASP A 511 40.74 12.11 6.45
C ASP A 511 41.63 11.11 5.65
N ASN A 512 41.16 10.53 4.54
CA ASN A 512 41.89 9.57 3.71
C ASN A 512 42.41 10.21 2.41
N ASP A 513 43.66 10.71 2.42
CA ASP A 513 44.37 11.19 1.20
C ASP A 513 44.33 10.17 0.04
N VAL A 514 44.23 8.87 0.33
CA VAL A 514 44.17 7.78 -0.67
C VAL A 514 42.86 7.80 -1.48
N ASP A 515 41.72 8.04 -0.84
CA ASP A 515 40.41 8.02 -1.50
C ASP A 515 40.28 9.26 -2.43
N ALA A 516 40.78 10.41 -1.98
CA ALA A 516 40.86 11.64 -2.77
C ALA A 516 41.79 11.50 -3.99
N LYS A 517 43.01 10.98 -3.78
CA LYS A 517 43.98 10.69 -4.86
C LYS A 517 43.38 9.75 -5.91
N MET A 518 42.54 8.79 -5.51
CA MET A 518 41.88 7.88 -6.47
C MET A 518 40.74 8.53 -7.26
N ILE A 519 39.94 9.43 -6.66
CA ILE A 519 38.97 10.28 -7.40
C ILE A 519 39.70 11.08 -8.48
N ILE A 520 40.77 11.77 -8.11
CA ILE A 520 41.56 12.61 -9.02
C ILE A 520 42.15 11.76 -10.14
N THR A 521 42.73 10.60 -9.82
CA THR A 521 43.29 9.67 -10.82
C THR A 521 42.22 9.16 -11.80
N ASN A 522 41.05 8.75 -11.30
CA ASN A 522 39.93 8.31 -12.12
C ASN A 522 39.41 9.44 -13.03
N PHE A 523 39.34 10.67 -12.52
CA PHE A 523 38.91 11.84 -13.25
C PHE A 523 39.92 12.24 -14.34
N MET A 524 41.22 12.32 -14.02
CA MET A 524 42.27 12.62 -14.99
C MET A 524 42.35 11.56 -16.11
N ASN A 525 42.20 10.28 -15.77
CA ASN A 525 42.11 9.21 -16.78
C ASN A 525 40.90 9.38 -17.72
N TYR A 526 39.75 9.81 -17.19
CA TYR A 526 38.59 10.15 -18.01
C TYR A 526 38.86 11.37 -18.90
N LEU A 527 39.45 12.44 -18.38
CA LEU A 527 39.81 13.65 -19.13
C LEU A 527 40.77 13.37 -20.29
N LYS A 528 41.78 12.51 -20.08
CA LYS A 528 42.66 12.03 -21.17
C LYS A 528 41.88 11.30 -22.27
N GLY A 529 40.86 10.53 -21.89
CA GLY A 529 39.98 9.78 -22.79
C GLY A 529 38.85 10.56 -23.48
N LEU A 530 38.64 11.85 -23.19
CA LEU A 530 37.60 12.65 -23.88
C LEU A 530 37.92 12.88 -25.37
N ASN A 531 36.87 12.96 -26.19
CA ASN A 531 36.97 13.32 -27.61
C ASN A 531 37.55 14.74 -27.78
N ASP A 532 38.37 14.94 -28.81
CA ASP A 532 39.02 16.22 -29.09
C ASP A 532 38.04 17.39 -29.35
N GLU A 533 36.80 17.11 -29.78
CA GLU A 533 35.76 18.13 -29.89
C GLU A 533 35.33 18.68 -28.53
N LEU A 534 35.23 17.84 -27.50
CA LEU A 534 34.90 18.27 -26.13
C LEU A 534 36.10 18.96 -25.46
N LYS A 535 37.32 18.48 -25.71
CA LYS A 535 38.55 19.08 -25.18
C LYS A 535 38.75 20.52 -25.66
N LYS A 536 38.34 20.86 -26.89
CA LYS A 536 38.44 22.21 -27.46
C LYS A 536 37.51 23.24 -26.82
N GLU A 537 36.41 22.81 -26.21
CA GLU A 537 35.43 23.71 -25.59
C GLU A 537 35.75 24.03 -24.11
N ILE A 538 36.73 23.33 -23.51
CA ILE A 538 37.17 23.57 -22.13
C ILE A 538 38.56 24.24 -22.19
N PRO A 539 38.66 25.59 -22.05
CA PRO A 539 39.84 26.33 -22.49
C PRO A 539 41.16 25.90 -21.85
N PHE A 540 41.14 25.64 -20.54
CA PHE A 540 42.32 25.29 -19.75
C PHE A 540 42.67 23.78 -19.79
N LEU A 541 41.79 22.93 -20.31
CA LEU A 541 41.96 21.47 -20.19
C LEU A 541 43.18 20.98 -20.98
N ARG A 542 43.51 21.67 -22.08
CA ARG A 542 44.65 21.29 -22.93
C ARG A 542 45.99 21.57 -22.23
N ASP A 543 46.07 22.66 -21.49
CA ASP A 543 47.27 23.08 -20.77
C ASP A 543 47.43 22.22 -19.50
N LEU A 544 46.34 22.03 -18.74
CA LEU A 544 46.32 21.13 -17.58
C LEU A 544 46.72 19.68 -17.89
N LEU A 545 46.30 19.16 -19.05
CA LEU A 545 46.71 17.82 -19.49
C LEU A 545 48.17 17.78 -19.95
N ALA A 546 48.68 18.86 -20.54
CA ALA A 546 50.09 18.96 -20.94
C ALA A 546 51.02 19.01 -19.73
N ASP A 547 50.70 19.80 -18.70
CA ASP A 547 51.46 19.87 -17.44
C ASP A 547 51.44 18.52 -16.71
N ALA A 548 50.28 17.84 -16.68
CA ALA A 548 50.15 16.52 -16.07
C ALA A 548 50.88 15.39 -16.85
N ASP A 549 51.10 15.54 -18.15
CA ASP A 549 51.92 14.61 -18.94
C ASP A 549 53.42 14.94 -18.86
N ALA A 550 53.78 16.22 -18.71
CA ALA A 550 55.16 16.67 -18.51
C ALA A 550 55.76 16.19 -17.18
N GLN A 551 55.03 16.35 -16.07
CA GLN A 551 55.47 15.87 -14.74
C GLN A 551 55.69 14.35 -14.70
N VAL A 552 54.91 13.58 -15.47
CA VAL A 552 55.09 12.12 -15.57
C VAL A 552 56.36 11.75 -16.36
N GLN A 553 56.74 12.54 -17.37
CA GLN A 553 57.97 12.31 -18.13
C GLN A 553 59.24 12.66 -17.34
N GLU A 554 59.22 13.71 -16.51
CA GLU A 554 60.36 14.06 -15.64
C GLU A 554 60.65 12.98 -14.58
N THR A 555 59.62 12.38 -13.98
CA THR A 555 59.80 11.25 -13.04
C THR A 555 60.35 9.98 -13.67
N VAL A 556 60.15 9.76 -14.98
CA VAL A 556 60.68 8.56 -15.68
C VAL A 556 62.13 8.79 -16.13
N GLN A 557 62.51 10.02 -16.48
CA GLN A 557 63.89 10.31 -16.90
C GLN A 557 64.89 10.37 -15.73
N THR A 558 64.44 10.52 -14.48
CA THR A 558 65.31 10.54 -13.30
C THR A 558 65.76 9.16 -12.81
N GLU A 559 65.17 8.06 -13.29
CA GLU A 559 65.58 6.69 -12.91
C GLU A 559 66.69 6.09 -13.83
N GLU A 560 66.97 6.68 -15.00
CA GLU A 560 67.92 6.14 -15.99
C GLU A 560 69.30 6.86 -16.02
N THR A 561 70.03 6.89 -14.91
CA THR A 561 71.50 7.15 -14.93
C THR A 561 72.26 6.40 -13.83
N PRO A 562 73.25 5.53 -14.16
CA PRO A 562 73.96 4.75 -13.14
C PRO A 562 75.40 5.26 -12.90
N GLN A 563 75.74 5.70 -11.67
CA GLN A 563 77.09 5.46 -11.08
C GLN A 563 77.26 5.79 -9.58
N SER A 564 77.54 4.72 -8.82
CA SER A 564 78.47 4.59 -7.68
C SER A 564 78.58 5.61 -6.53
N ASN A 565 78.41 5.05 -5.31
CA ASN A 565 79.10 5.30 -4.04
C ASN A 565 78.54 6.31 -3.02
N ASN A 566 78.11 5.70 -1.89
CA ASN A 566 78.02 6.18 -0.50
C ASN A 566 76.96 7.22 -0.09
N GLU A 567 76.10 6.76 0.82
CA GLU A 567 75.51 7.45 1.98
C GLU A 567 75.05 8.91 1.83
N GLU A 568 73.84 9.10 1.28
CA GLU A 568 72.77 9.84 1.97
C GLU A 568 71.40 9.44 1.42
N ILE A 569 70.39 9.26 2.29
CA ILE A 569 69.04 8.85 1.87
C ILE A 569 68.27 10.11 1.47
N VAL A 570 68.19 10.38 0.17
CA VAL A 570 67.51 11.55 -0.40
C VAL A 570 65.98 11.39 -0.28
N THR A 571 65.41 11.89 0.80
CA THR A 571 63.96 12.09 0.96
C THR A 571 63.55 13.46 0.39
N VAL A 572 63.58 13.62 -0.95
CA VAL A 572 63.23 14.89 -1.60
C VAL A 572 62.28 14.71 -2.80
N SER A 573 62.42 13.64 -3.59
CA SER A 573 61.64 13.44 -4.84
C SER A 573 60.18 13.00 -4.65
N ARG A 574 59.72 12.77 -3.42
CA ARG A 574 58.33 12.35 -3.14
C ARG A 574 57.44 13.52 -2.72
N ASP A 575 58.00 14.53 -2.06
CA ASP A 575 57.23 15.63 -1.47
C ASP A 575 56.76 16.62 -2.54
N GLU A 576 57.56 16.89 -3.57
CA GLU A 576 57.18 17.80 -4.68
C GLU A 576 55.97 17.26 -5.48
N TYR A 577 55.89 15.94 -5.69
CA TYR A 577 54.75 15.28 -6.35
C TYR A 577 53.49 15.22 -5.45
N GLU A 578 53.67 15.18 -4.12
CA GLU A 578 52.56 15.29 -3.16
C GLU A 578 52.05 16.73 -3.01
N GLN A 579 52.93 17.73 -3.20
CA GLN A 579 52.57 19.14 -3.13
C GLN A 579 51.74 19.54 -4.36
N SER A 580 52.16 19.18 -5.58
CA SER A 580 51.43 19.49 -6.83
C SER A 580 50.00 18.93 -6.86
N ASN A 581 49.76 17.71 -6.36
CA ASN A 581 48.41 17.13 -6.31
C ASN A 581 47.50 17.77 -5.24
N LYS A 582 48.08 18.37 -4.18
CA LYS A 582 47.32 19.24 -3.26
C LYS A 582 46.99 20.58 -3.91
N THR A 583 47.89 21.13 -4.71
CA THR A 583 47.71 22.40 -5.43
C THR A 583 46.45 22.40 -6.31
N ILE A 584 46.10 21.29 -6.98
CA ILE A 584 44.88 21.18 -7.82
C ILE A 584 43.59 21.53 -7.06
N PHE A 585 43.53 21.36 -5.73
CA PHE A 585 42.38 21.74 -4.90
C PHE A 585 42.63 22.97 -4.00
N VAL A 586 43.87 23.46 -3.89
CA VAL A 586 44.25 24.64 -3.10
C VAL A 586 44.27 25.91 -3.96
N ASP A 587 44.71 25.83 -5.22
CA ASP A 587 44.71 26.96 -6.18
C ASP A 587 43.33 27.21 -6.82
N LEU A 588 42.28 26.52 -6.36
CA LEU A 588 40.88 26.79 -6.72
C LEU A 588 40.19 27.82 -5.78
N GLU A 589 40.95 28.55 -4.96
CA GLU A 589 40.50 29.76 -4.24
C GLU A 589 40.77 31.06 -5.04
N ILE A 590 40.08 31.23 -6.18
CA ILE A 590 39.79 32.55 -6.81
C ILE A 590 38.33 32.57 -7.29
#